data_AF-A0A2U3DVN7-F1
#
_entry.id   AF-A0A2U3DVN7-F1
#
_cell.length_a   1.000
_cell.length_b   1.000
_cell.length_c   1.000
_cell.angle_alpha   90.00
_cell.angle_beta   90.00
_cell.angle_gamma   90.00
#
_symmetry.space_group_name_H-M   'P 1'
#
loop_
_entity.id
_entity.type
_entity.pdbx_description
1 polymer ?
#
loop_
_entity_poly.entity_id
_entity_poly.type
_entity_poly.pdbx_seq_one_letter_code
_entity_poly.pdbx_strand_id
1 'polypeptide(L)'
;MRVFPAPTNQPGSPPGPYARTARGLGSWRSGLIDKSTPAQNFRRRSVYSDRPSCSIAAIYHFILVLIPRTTTLHPPHKYPHTLERVVNRIDRLNSRWTDLLTHAHSEMAPSRPSDKKEPSPGAILTDAETQLDVGNLDEAIVLATRALEATGSGGDFELRALNLLGILHVESGDVDEARSFFERAVKLDEDGMVDEKVGGGPEKFLLLAQLSEDGGQDSVRWFERGAATLRKQIQALSDLPSRTPTQQASLDEKQNKLGGVLCAVAEVYMTDLSWEEDAEQRCEALITEAMLIAPGSPETWQTVANVRISQTRVDEAKGALRRSLELWQDLPPEHPLVPEFPTRVGLARLLLETEMEDEALSVLERLVTDDDHSVEAWYLGGWGLYIAGEKQREGGAKPAAAPNGDAGDAKEQKGEEWKSTWSTSRKWLVRCLKLYAMLEYEDERLGEHAVELFNSINKELGELPEGEEDNWDDSGDEDGEDDEDEEMQG
;
A
#
# COMPACT_ATOMS: atom_id res chain seq x y z
N MET A 1 27.32 4.87 -9.60
CA MET A 1 28.77 5.18 -9.72
C MET A 1 29.08 6.63 -9.34
N ARG A 2 29.73 6.89 -8.18
CA ARG A 2 30.60 8.06 -7.97
C ARG A 2 31.98 7.51 -7.62
N VAL A 3 32.89 7.51 -8.58
CA VAL A 3 34.30 7.14 -8.35
C VAL A 3 34.93 8.27 -7.53
N PHE A 4 35.26 8.00 -6.27
CA PHE A 4 36.13 8.88 -5.49
C PHE A 4 37.60 8.51 -5.76
N PRO A 5 38.49 9.45 -6.10
CA PRO A 5 39.93 9.20 -6.07
C PRO A 5 40.43 9.22 -4.62
N ALA A 6 41.33 8.29 -4.29
CA ALA A 6 42.00 8.23 -3.00
C ALA A 6 42.83 9.51 -2.71
N PRO A 7 42.88 10.00 -1.45
CA PRO A 7 43.61 11.21 -1.13
C PRO A 7 45.13 10.95 -1.04
N THR A 8 45.90 11.66 -1.87
CA THR A 8 47.33 11.85 -1.67
C THR A 8 47.56 13.01 -0.69
N ASN A 9 48.31 12.74 0.38
CA ASN A 9 48.75 13.73 1.36
C ASN A 9 49.70 14.77 0.74
N GLN A 10 49.37 16.07 0.80
CA GLN A 10 50.28 17.16 1.19
C GLN A 10 49.56 18.51 1.38
N PRO A 11 50.04 19.42 2.25
CA PRO A 11 49.27 20.57 2.75
C PRO A 11 49.66 21.92 2.10
N GLY A 12 48.68 22.82 1.97
CA GLY A 12 48.91 24.28 2.02
C GLY A 12 48.41 25.12 0.83
N SER A 13 47.23 25.75 1.00
CA SER A 13 46.87 27.15 0.65
C SER A 13 45.37 27.28 0.24
N PRO A 14 44.65 28.36 0.64
CA PRO A 14 43.19 28.45 0.50
C PRO A 14 42.73 29.18 -0.78
N PRO A 15 41.50 28.95 -1.25
CA PRO A 15 40.77 29.95 -2.04
C PRO A 15 39.41 30.33 -1.45
N GLY A 16 39.02 31.59 -1.74
CA GLY A 16 37.92 32.35 -1.15
C GLY A 16 36.49 32.00 -1.59
N PRO A 17 35.50 32.87 -1.27
CA PRO A 17 34.13 32.46 -1.03
C PRO A 17 33.20 32.78 -2.20
N TYR A 18 32.79 31.79 -2.99
CA TYR A 18 31.56 31.86 -3.82
C TYR A 18 31.13 30.44 -4.21
N ALA A 19 30.06 29.94 -3.57
CA ALA A 19 29.12 28.91 -4.01
C ALA A 19 28.37 28.34 -2.79
N ARG A 20 27.24 28.95 -2.42
CA ARG A 20 26.22 28.35 -1.54
C ARG A 20 24.98 28.13 -2.39
N THR A 21 24.80 26.91 -2.88
CA THR A 21 23.53 26.37 -3.39
C THR A 21 23.53 24.86 -3.19
N ALA A 22 22.39 24.34 -2.74
CA ALA A 22 22.02 22.93 -2.61
C ALA A 22 22.92 22.03 -1.72
N ARG A 23 22.71 22.08 -0.39
CA ARG A 23 22.97 20.95 0.51
C ARG A 23 21.63 20.49 1.08
N GLY A 24 21.18 19.29 0.70
CA GLY A 24 19.98 18.66 1.27
C GLY A 24 19.64 17.31 0.63
N LEU A 25 19.80 17.19 -0.69
CA LEU A 25 19.37 16.01 -1.48
C LEU A 25 20.28 14.77 -1.41
N GLY A 26 21.27 14.74 -0.50
CA GLY A 26 22.35 13.74 -0.55
C GLY A 26 22.21 12.52 0.37
N SER A 27 21.24 12.48 1.28
CA SER A 27 21.27 11.59 2.47
C SER A 27 20.05 10.67 2.67
N TRP A 28 19.18 10.54 1.67
CA TRP A 28 17.93 9.75 1.78
C TRP A 28 17.89 8.51 0.86
N ARG A 29 19.00 8.19 0.20
CA ARG A 29 19.11 7.05 -0.74
C ARG A 29 19.22 5.67 -0.08
N SER A 30 19.08 5.58 1.23
CA SER A 30 18.94 4.32 1.95
C SER A 30 17.57 4.30 2.59
N GLY A 31 16.60 3.85 1.78
CA GLY A 31 15.24 3.55 2.19
C GLY A 31 14.96 2.07 1.92
N LEU A 32 15.93 1.21 2.21
CA LEU A 32 15.54 -0.02 2.90
C LEU A 32 15.02 0.46 4.25
N ILE A 33 13.92 -0.10 4.70
CA ILE A 33 13.49 -0.10 6.10
C ILE A 33 14.75 -0.04 6.97
N ASP A 34 14.87 0.96 7.84
CA ASP A 34 15.86 0.92 8.90
C ASP A 34 15.59 -0.35 9.72
N LYS A 35 16.32 -1.42 9.40
CA LYS A 35 16.19 -2.73 10.03
C LYS A 35 16.79 -2.75 11.44
N SER A 36 17.19 -1.60 12.00
CA SER A 36 17.52 -1.49 13.42
C SER A 36 16.28 -1.39 14.33
N THR A 37 15.08 -1.26 13.75
CA THR A 37 13.82 -1.36 14.49
C THR A 37 13.38 -2.83 14.64
N PRO A 38 13.26 -3.38 15.86
CA PRO A 38 12.71 -4.71 16.05
C PRO A 38 11.23 -4.71 15.65
N ALA A 39 10.85 -5.62 14.75
CA ALA A 39 9.54 -6.24 14.49
C ALA A 39 8.27 -5.68 15.21
N GLN A 40 8.06 -4.36 15.25
CA GLN A 40 6.88 -3.74 15.89
C GLN A 40 5.97 -3.03 14.89
N ASN A 41 6.40 -2.86 13.64
CA ASN A 41 5.56 -2.37 12.55
C ASN A 41 4.57 -3.40 11.97
N PHE A 42 4.53 -4.62 12.51
CA PHE A 42 3.46 -5.59 12.23
C PHE A 42 2.21 -5.42 13.10
N ARG A 43 2.18 -4.42 14.00
CA ARG A 43 0.92 -3.98 14.63
C ARG A 43 0.22 -2.93 13.76
N ARG A 44 -0.19 -3.31 12.56
CA ARG A 44 -1.28 -2.62 11.87
C ARG A 44 -2.52 -3.51 11.95
N ARG A 45 -3.52 -3.03 12.68
CA ARG A 45 -4.88 -3.56 12.58
C ARG A 45 -5.25 -3.54 11.11
N SER A 46 -5.39 -4.72 10.54
CA SER A 46 -5.98 -4.90 9.22
C SER A 46 -7.38 -4.29 9.22
N VAL A 47 -7.52 -3.15 8.56
CA VAL A 47 -8.80 -2.69 8.04
C VAL A 47 -8.87 -3.32 6.65
N TYR A 48 -9.25 -4.59 6.59
CA TYR A 48 -9.62 -5.21 5.32
C TYR A 48 -10.86 -4.49 4.80
N SER A 49 -10.68 -3.85 3.64
CA SER A 49 -11.75 -3.40 2.75
C SER A 49 -12.78 -4.52 2.57
N ASP A 50 -14.04 -4.20 2.86
CA ASP A 50 -15.20 -5.05 2.62
C ASP A 50 -15.22 -5.59 1.18
N ARG A 51 -14.80 -6.84 0.97
CA ARG A 51 -15.17 -7.59 -0.24
C ARG A 51 -16.49 -8.33 0.03
N PRO A 52 -17.62 -7.96 -0.58
CA PRO A 52 -18.81 -8.79 -0.50
C PRO A 52 -18.62 -10.03 -1.37
N SER A 53 -18.20 -11.13 -0.76
CA SER A 53 -18.47 -12.45 -1.32
C SER A 53 -19.98 -12.73 -1.18
N CYS A 54 -20.64 -13.00 -2.31
CA CYS A 54 -22.07 -13.35 -2.36
C CYS A 54 -22.33 -14.65 -1.58
N SER A 55 -22.53 -14.53 -0.27
CA SER A 55 -23.05 -15.60 0.60
C SER A 55 -24.51 -15.32 0.92
N ILE A 56 -25.32 -16.40 0.99
CA ILE A 56 -26.75 -16.38 1.34
C ILE A 56 -26.99 -15.69 2.71
N ALA A 57 -25.97 -15.57 3.56
CA ALA A 57 -25.99 -14.81 4.81
C ALA A 57 -26.09 -13.28 4.62
N ALA A 58 -25.50 -12.71 3.56
CA ALA A 58 -25.54 -11.27 3.29
C ALA A 58 -26.95 -10.79 2.90
N ILE A 59 -27.73 -11.66 2.25
CA ILE A 59 -29.15 -11.40 1.92
C ILE A 59 -30.00 -11.32 3.19
N TYR A 60 -29.67 -12.07 4.24
CA TYR A 60 -30.38 -12.07 5.52
C TYR A 60 -30.10 -10.80 6.34
N HIS A 61 -28.86 -10.30 6.31
CA HIS A 61 -28.49 -9.06 7.02
C HIS A 61 -29.09 -7.81 6.37
N PHE A 62 -29.19 -7.78 5.03
CA PHE A 62 -29.78 -6.66 4.30
C PHE A 62 -31.29 -6.50 4.51
N ILE A 63 -32.01 -7.60 4.83
CA ILE A 63 -33.47 -7.59 5.04
C ILE A 63 -33.86 -7.13 6.45
N LEU A 64 -33.00 -7.29 7.46
CA LEU A 64 -33.30 -6.91 8.85
C LEU A 64 -32.97 -5.45 9.19
N VAL A 65 -32.11 -4.78 8.41
CA VAL A 65 -31.66 -3.40 8.66
C VAL A 65 -32.63 -2.34 8.09
N LEU A 66 -33.55 -2.70 7.20
CA LEU A 66 -34.49 -1.76 6.54
C LEU A 66 -35.87 -1.62 7.21
N ILE A 67 -36.05 -2.04 8.47
CA ILE A 67 -37.28 -1.77 9.23
C ILE A 67 -36.98 -0.83 10.40
N PRO A 68 -37.27 0.48 10.29
CA PRO A 68 -37.12 1.39 11.42
C PRO A 68 -38.14 1.02 12.51
N ARG A 69 -37.66 0.61 13.68
CA ARG A 69 -38.44 0.64 14.93
C ARG A 69 -38.61 2.09 15.34
N THR A 70 -39.72 2.72 14.98
CA THR A 70 -40.15 3.98 15.61
C THR A 70 -41.64 3.95 15.95
N THR A 71 -41.93 3.74 17.22
CA THR A 71 -43.19 4.14 17.87
C THR A 71 -42.99 5.54 18.43
N THR A 72 -43.69 6.55 17.89
CA THR A 72 -44.55 7.52 18.63
C THR A 72 -44.94 8.73 17.77
N LEU A 73 -46.23 9.11 17.88
CA LEU A 73 -46.91 10.39 17.55
C LEU A 73 -47.54 10.58 16.15
N HIS A 74 -48.70 11.25 16.16
CA HIS A 74 -49.84 11.22 15.21
C HIS A 74 -49.89 12.49 14.29
N PRO A 75 -50.84 12.65 13.32
CA PRO A 75 -50.57 12.82 11.87
C PRO A 75 -50.92 14.23 11.31
N PRO A 76 -50.74 14.54 9.99
CA PRO A 76 -51.80 14.24 9.00
C PRO A 76 -51.37 13.89 7.54
N HIS A 77 -52.28 13.15 6.88
CA HIS A 77 -52.63 13.13 5.44
C HIS A 77 -51.65 12.65 4.33
N LYS A 78 -51.71 11.35 4.03
CA LYS A 78 -52.35 10.68 2.84
C LYS A 78 -51.61 9.37 2.51
N TYR A 79 -52.34 8.41 1.96
CA TYR A 79 -51.97 7.02 1.56
C TYR A 79 -52.07 5.90 2.62
N PRO A 80 -53.29 5.38 2.94
CA PRO A 80 -53.46 4.33 3.95
C PRO A 80 -53.61 2.88 3.44
N HIS A 81 -53.71 2.59 2.13
CA HIS A 81 -54.18 1.25 1.70
C HIS A 81 -53.15 0.34 1.01
N THR A 82 -51.93 0.83 0.75
CA THR A 82 -50.85 0.08 0.09
C THR A 82 -49.79 -0.43 1.06
N LEU A 83 -49.41 0.36 2.07
CA LEU A 83 -48.42 -0.04 3.08
C LEU A 83 -48.91 -1.15 4.01
N GLU A 84 -50.16 -1.09 4.46
CA GLU A 84 -50.75 -2.09 5.36
C GLU A 84 -50.85 -3.48 4.70
N ARG A 85 -51.02 -3.55 3.38
CA ARG A 85 -51.03 -4.82 2.62
C ARG A 85 -49.63 -5.41 2.45
N VAL A 86 -48.60 -4.58 2.37
CA VAL A 86 -47.20 -5.00 2.25
C VAL A 86 -46.68 -5.50 3.60
N VAL A 87 -46.93 -4.77 4.68
CA VAL A 87 -46.57 -5.18 6.06
C VAL A 87 -47.24 -6.51 6.42
N ASN A 88 -48.55 -6.66 6.17
CA ASN A 88 -49.26 -7.92 6.43
C ASN A 88 -48.79 -9.09 5.53
N ARG A 89 -48.11 -8.83 4.41
CA ARG A 89 -47.56 -9.88 3.56
C ARG A 89 -46.16 -10.31 4.01
N ILE A 90 -45.38 -9.37 4.54
CA ILE A 90 -44.07 -9.62 5.15
C ILE A 90 -44.24 -10.41 6.46
N ASP A 91 -45.17 -10.04 7.33
CA ASP A 91 -45.42 -10.77 8.60
C ASP A 91 -45.89 -12.22 8.38
N ARG A 92 -46.69 -12.46 7.34
CA ARG A 92 -47.12 -13.82 6.96
C ARG A 92 -45.99 -14.66 6.36
N LEU A 93 -45.03 -14.04 5.69
CA LEU A 93 -43.85 -14.73 5.18
C LEU A 93 -42.87 -15.03 6.32
N ASN A 94 -42.72 -14.12 7.28
CA ASN A 94 -41.87 -14.31 8.45
C ASN A 94 -42.41 -15.41 9.38
N SER A 95 -43.73 -15.44 9.63
CA SER A 95 -44.36 -16.52 10.43
C SER A 95 -44.22 -17.90 9.79
N ARG A 96 -44.35 -18.01 8.46
CA ARG A 96 -44.16 -19.29 7.74
C ARG A 96 -42.70 -19.75 7.77
N TRP A 97 -41.74 -18.82 7.75
CA TRP A 97 -40.33 -19.13 7.86
C TRP A 97 -39.92 -19.53 9.28
N THR A 98 -40.48 -18.88 10.31
CA THR A 98 -40.26 -19.31 11.70
C THR A 98 -40.88 -20.67 11.98
N ASP A 99 -42.06 -20.97 11.43
CA ASP A 99 -42.70 -22.30 11.56
C ASP A 99 -41.91 -23.41 10.83
N LEU A 100 -41.28 -23.10 9.70
CA LEU A 100 -40.38 -24.01 8.99
C LEU A 100 -39.08 -24.27 9.78
N LEU A 101 -38.56 -23.26 10.48
CA LEU A 101 -37.36 -23.39 11.33
C LEU A 101 -37.65 -24.12 12.65
N THR A 102 -38.84 -23.98 13.24
CA THR A 102 -39.26 -24.77 14.42
C THR A 102 -39.65 -26.20 14.06
N HIS A 103 -40.26 -26.44 12.90
CA HIS A 103 -40.52 -27.81 12.42
C HIS A 103 -39.22 -28.54 12.04
N ALA A 104 -38.23 -27.84 11.47
CA ALA A 104 -36.91 -28.40 11.21
C ALA A 104 -36.13 -28.75 12.50
N HIS A 105 -36.43 -28.10 13.63
CA HIS A 105 -35.87 -28.41 14.95
C HIS A 105 -36.65 -29.48 15.74
N SER A 106 -37.83 -29.92 15.29
CA SER A 106 -38.72 -30.82 16.05
C SER A 106 -38.86 -32.25 15.48
N GLU A 107 -38.28 -32.57 14.32
CA GLU A 107 -38.21 -33.97 13.87
C GLU A 107 -37.00 -34.68 14.51
N MET A 108 -37.25 -35.22 15.72
CA MET A 108 -36.39 -36.19 16.38
C MET A 108 -36.22 -37.44 15.50
N ALA A 109 -35.11 -37.51 14.77
CA ALA A 109 -34.58 -38.76 14.24
C ALA A 109 -34.00 -39.62 15.39
N PRO A 110 -34.13 -40.96 15.34
CA PRO A 110 -33.64 -41.83 16.40
C PRO A 110 -32.12 -41.68 16.56
N SER A 111 -31.67 -41.60 17.81
CA SER A 111 -30.27 -41.46 18.22
C SER A 111 -29.34 -42.42 17.47
N ARG A 112 -28.62 -41.90 16.47
CA ARG A 112 -27.43 -42.55 15.89
C ARG A 112 -26.23 -42.29 16.81
N PRO A 113 -25.34 -43.27 17.02
CA PRO A 113 -24.13 -43.05 17.80
C PRO A 113 -23.29 -41.97 17.10
N SER A 114 -22.85 -40.97 17.87
CA SER A 114 -22.03 -39.86 17.39
C SER A 114 -20.58 -40.33 17.18
N ASP A 115 -20.28 -40.89 16.02
CA ASP A 115 -18.92 -40.84 15.47
C ASP A 115 -18.74 -39.45 14.82
N LYS A 116 -18.52 -38.41 15.64
CA LYS A 116 -17.94 -37.16 15.11
C LYS A 116 -16.49 -37.48 14.78
N LYS A 117 -16.22 -37.93 13.55
CA LYS A 117 -14.85 -38.01 13.02
C LYS A 117 -14.23 -36.61 13.18
N GLU A 118 -13.09 -36.55 13.85
CA GLU A 118 -12.30 -35.33 13.90
C GLU A 118 -12.06 -34.83 12.46
N PRO A 119 -12.17 -33.51 12.22
CA PRO A 119 -11.94 -32.95 10.90
C PRO A 119 -10.52 -33.30 10.43
N SER A 120 -10.38 -33.64 9.15
CA SER A 120 -9.06 -33.98 8.60
C SER A 120 -8.12 -32.78 8.70
N PRO A 121 -6.78 -32.99 8.78
CA PRO A 121 -5.82 -31.88 8.81
C PRO A 121 -6.01 -30.90 7.65
N GLY A 122 -6.30 -31.41 6.43
CA GLY A 122 -6.61 -30.57 5.28
C GLY A 122 -7.86 -29.69 5.44
N ALA A 123 -8.91 -30.18 6.11
CA ALA A 123 -10.10 -29.37 6.38
C ALA A 123 -9.82 -28.29 7.45
N ILE A 124 -9.00 -28.61 8.45
CA ILE A 124 -8.56 -27.65 9.47
C ILE A 124 -7.71 -26.55 8.81
N LEU A 125 -6.83 -26.89 7.86
CA LEU A 125 -6.04 -25.88 7.13
C LEU A 125 -6.89 -24.94 6.28
N THR A 126 -7.93 -25.46 5.63
CA THR A 126 -8.87 -24.59 4.89
C THR A 126 -9.65 -23.67 5.82
N ASP A 127 -9.99 -24.12 7.03
CA ASP A 127 -10.59 -23.26 8.06
C ASP A 127 -9.60 -22.20 8.54
N ALA A 128 -8.32 -22.56 8.75
CA ALA A 128 -7.26 -21.61 9.10
C ALA A 128 -7.03 -20.55 8.01
N GLU A 129 -7.02 -20.93 6.73
CA GLU A 129 -6.97 -19.99 5.59
C GLU A 129 -8.17 -19.05 5.59
N THR A 130 -9.37 -19.57 5.90
CA THR A 130 -10.58 -18.74 6.02
C THR A 130 -10.48 -17.75 7.18
N GLN A 131 -9.88 -18.15 8.31
CA GLN A 131 -9.64 -17.26 9.45
C GLN A 131 -8.59 -16.19 9.12
N LEU A 132 -7.55 -16.53 8.35
CA LEU A 132 -6.58 -15.57 7.82
C LEU A 132 -7.28 -14.52 6.93
N ASP A 133 -8.12 -14.96 5.99
CA ASP A 133 -8.85 -14.07 5.07
C ASP A 133 -9.75 -13.05 5.79
N VAL A 134 -10.29 -13.39 6.96
CA VAL A 134 -11.11 -12.48 7.79
C VAL A 134 -10.30 -11.71 8.85
N GLY A 135 -8.97 -11.87 8.86
CA GLY A 135 -8.05 -11.17 9.77
C GLY A 135 -7.99 -11.73 11.19
N ASN A 136 -8.53 -12.93 11.45
CA ASN A 136 -8.50 -13.57 12.76
C ASN A 136 -7.23 -14.42 12.93
N LEU A 137 -6.08 -13.74 13.08
CA LEU A 137 -4.76 -14.36 13.10
C LEU A 137 -4.58 -15.36 14.25
N ASP A 138 -5.05 -15.04 15.46
CA ASP A 138 -4.88 -15.90 16.63
C ASP A 138 -5.55 -17.26 16.44
N GLU A 139 -6.80 -17.28 15.97
CA GLU A 139 -7.51 -18.54 15.69
C GLU A 139 -6.89 -19.27 14.51
N ALA A 140 -6.48 -18.57 13.45
CA ALA A 140 -5.82 -19.17 12.30
C ALA A 140 -4.52 -19.90 12.70
N ILE A 141 -3.71 -19.30 13.58
CA ILE A 141 -2.49 -19.91 14.13
C ILE A 141 -2.83 -21.17 14.93
N VAL A 142 -3.84 -21.13 15.80
CA VAL A 142 -4.28 -22.29 16.58
C VAL A 142 -4.72 -23.43 15.66
N LEU A 143 -5.53 -23.14 14.64
CA LEU A 143 -6.00 -24.13 13.68
C LEU A 143 -4.86 -24.72 12.86
N ALA A 144 -3.98 -23.90 12.31
CA ALA A 144 -2.83 -24.35 11.51
C ALA A 144 -1.84 -25.18 12.34
N THR A 145 -1.59 -24.80 13.59
CA THR A 145 -0.77 -25.57 14.53
C THR A 145 -1.39 -26.93 14.81
N ARG A 146 -2.70 -26.99 15.11
CA ARG A 146 -3.41 -28.25 15.32
C ARG A 146 -3.37 -29.15 14.08
N ALA A 147 -3.45 -28.58 12.87
CA ALA A 147 -3.32 -29.33 11.63
C ALA A 147 -1.90 -29.90 11.44
N LEU A 148 -0.86 -29.11 11.76
CA LEU A 148 0.53 -29.57 11.73
C LEU A 148 0.79 -30.72 12.72
N GLU A 149 0.24 -30.63 13.93
CA GLU A 149 0.34 -31.69 14.94
C GLU A 149 -0.39 -32.96 14.50
N ALA A 150 -1.59 -32.81 13.95
CA ALA A 150 -2.41 -33.94 13.50
C ALA A 150 -1.85 -34.64 12.26
N THR A 151 -1.24 -33.91 11.33
CA THR A 151 -0.59 -34.52 10.15
C THR A 151 0.74 -35.18 10.50
N GLY A 152 1.47 -34.64 11.47
CA GLY A 152 2.79 -35.14 11.89
C GLY A 152 3.88 -34.99 10.82
N SER A 153 5.12 -35.35 11.20
CA SER A 153 6.26 -35.28 10.28
C SER A 153 6.17 -36.37 9.20
N GLY A 154 6.39 -35.99 7.95
CA GLY A 154 6.21 -36.80 6.76
C GLY A 154 4.76 -36.97 6.30
N GLY A 155 3.80 -36.27 6.94
CA GLY A 155 2.39 -36.35 6.57
C GLY A 155 2.02 -35.50 5.35
N ASP A 156 0.94 -35.88 4.64
CA ASP A 156 0.50 -35.26 3.38
C ASP A 156 0.23 -33.75 3.46
N PHE A 157 -0.03 -33.21 4.66
CA PHE A 157 -0.34 -31.80 4.88
C PHE A 157 0.78 -31.03 5.59
N GLU A 158 1.92 -31.66 5.92
CA GLU A 158 2.99 -31.01 6.67
C GLU A 158 3.50 -29.75 5.95
N LEU A 159 3.81 -29.86 4.65
CA LEU A 159 4.31 -28.74 3.86
C LEU A 159 3.33 -27.56 3.81
N ARG A 160 2.05 -27.84 3.53
CA ARG A 160 1.00 -26.79 3.51
C ARG A 160 0.83 -26.14 4.88
N ALA A 161 0.84 -26.92 5.97
CA ALA A 161 0.73 -26.39 7.31
C ALA A 161 1.92 -25.50 7.70
N LEU A 162 3.15 -25.91 7.35
CA LEU A 162 4.36 -25.11 7.60
C LEU A 162 4.33 -23.78 6.84
N ASN A 163 3.95 -23.79 5.57
CA ASN A 163 3.87 -22.55 4.79
C ASN A 163 2.78 -21.61 5.32
N LEU A 164 1.61 -22.14 5.68
CA LEU A 164 0.54 -21.33 6.27
C LEU A 164 0.95 -20.73 7.62
N LEU A 165 1.60 -21.50 8.50
CA LEU A 165 2.14 -20.99 9.76
C LEU A 165 3.21 -19.93 9.54
N GLY A 166 4.10 -20.12 8.55
CA GLY A 166 5.08 -19.10 8.18
C GLY A 166 4.40 -17.77 7.82
N ILE A 167 3.36 -17.80 6.98
CA ILE A 167 2.59 -16.60 6.59
C ILE A 167 1.92 -15.98 7.82
N LEU A 168 1.23 -16.79 8.64
CA LEU A 168 0.54 -16.30 9.82
C LEU A 168 1.49 -15.63 10.84
N HIS A 169 2.68 -16.19 11.02
CA HIS A 169 3.67 -15.61 11.90
C HIS A 169 4.25 -14.31 11.32
N VAL A 170 4.43 -14.20 9.99
CA VAL A 170 4.72 -12.92 9.33
C VAL A 170 3.63 -11.90 9.67
N GLU A 171 2.36 -12.21 9.41
CA GLU A 171 1.23 -11.30 9.66
C GLU A 171 1.07 -10.90 11.14
N SER A 172 1.49 -11.76 12.07
CA SER A 172 1.48 -11.45 13.51
C SER A 172 2.70 -10.64 13.99
N GLY A 173 3.72 -10.48 13.15
CA GLY A 173 4.99 -9.82 13.46
C GLY A 173 6.06 -10.71 14.10
N ASP A 174 5.84 -12.02 14.15
CA ASP A 174 6.76 -12.98 14.74
C ASP A 174 7.72 -13.55 13.67
N VAL A 175 8.72 -12.73 13.33
CA VAL A 175 9.64 -12.95 12.20
C VAL A 175 10.50 -14.21 12.37
N ASP A 176 10.97 -14.50 13.59
CA ASP A 176 11.86 -15.62 13.86
C ASP A 176 11.13 -16.96 13.69
N GLU A 177 9.93 -17.05 14.22
CA GLU A 177 9.06 -18.22 14.11
C GLU A 177 8.63 -18.43 12.65
N ALA A 178 8.28 -17.36 11.94
CA ALA A 178 7.97 -17.41 10.52
C ALA A 178 9.13 -17.99 9.71
N ARG A 179 10.35 -17.50 9.93
CA ARG A 179 11.57 -18.00 9.26
C ARG A 179 11.78 -19.49 9.56
N SER A 180 11.66 -19.90 10.82
CA SER A 180 11.79 -21.29 11.25
C SER A 180 10.81 -22.22 10.52
N PHE A 181 9.54 -21.81 10.36
CA PHE A 181 8.55 -22.58 9.60
C PHE A 181 8.89 -22.67 8.12
N PHE A 182 9.28 -21.58 7.47
CA PHE A 182 9.66 -21.61 6.06
C PHE A 182 10.93 -22.44 5.81
N GLU A 183 11.93 -22.37 6.68
CA GLU A 183 13.13 -23.22 6.57
C GLU A 183 12.79 -24.71 6.66
N ARG A 184 11.83 -25.08 7.52
CA ARG A 184 11.31 -26.45 7.57
C ARG A 184 10.57 -26.82 6.29
N ALA A 185 9.75 -25.92 5.76
CA ALA A 185 9.04 -26.13 4.49
C ALA A 185 10.02 -26.31 3.31
N VAL A 186 11.12 -25.56 3.29
CA VAL A 186 12.18 -25.70 2.27
C VAL A 186 12.83 -27.08 2.30
N LYS A 187 13.01 -27.70 3.47
CA LYS A 187 13.55 -29.07 3.57
C LYS A 187 12.62 -30.13 2.96
N LEU A 188 11.32 -29.84 2.83
CA LEU A 188 10.33 -30.74 2.24
C LEU A 188 10.12 -30.48 0.73
N ASP A 189 10.48 -29.28 0.25
CA ASP A 189 10.33 -28.85 -1.14
C ASP A 189 11.49 -27.92 -1.54
N GLU A 190 12.67 -28.52 -1.71
CA GLU A 190 13.93 -27.80 -1.90
C GLU A 190 13.98 -26.98 -3.19
N ASP A 191 13.31 -27.41 -4.25
CA ASP A 191 13.32 -26.74 -5.55
C ASP A 191 12.00 -26.03 -5.90
N GLY A 192 11.01 -26.06 -5.00
CA GLY A 192 9.72 -25.41 -5.20
C GLY A 192 8.82 -26.10 -6.22
N MET A 193 9.15 -27.32 -6.65
CA MET A 193 8.43 -28.01 -7.73
C MET A 193 7.27 -28.86 -7.24
N VAL A 194 7.12 -29.05 -5.92
CA VAL A 194 5.92 -29.70 -5.37
C VAL A 194 4.67 -28.88 -5.78
N ASP A 195 3.55 -29.57 -6.03
CA ASP A 195 2.30 -28.94 -6.46
C ASP A 195 1.81 -27.95 -5.39
N GLU A 196 1.47 -26.72 -5.81
CA GLU A 196 0.98 -25.65 -4.93
C GLU A 196 -0.28 -26.09 -4.16
N LYS A 197 -1.10 -27.01 -4.69
CA LYS A 197 -2.30 -27.55 -4.01
C LYS A 197 -1.99 -28.35 -2.75
N VAL A 198 -0.77 -28.86 -2.62
CA VAL A 198 -0.30 -29.58 -1.42
C VAL A 198 0.72 -28.75 -0.64
N GLY A 199 0.85 -27.46 -0.94
CA GLY A 199 1.70 -26.51 -0.25
C GLY A 199 3.07 -26.28 -0.90
N GLY A 200 3.32 -26.73 -2.12
CA GLY A 200 4.57 -26.43 -2.82
C GLY A 200 4.65 -24.99 -3.36
N GLY A 201 5.57 -24.75 -4.29
CA GLY A 201 5.68 -23.47 -5.01
C GLY A 201 6.72 -22.49 -4.45
N PRO A 202 6.83 -21.30 -5.06
CA PRO A 202 7.95 -20.38 -4.84
C PRO A 202 7.84 -19.52 -3.57
N GLU A 203 6.64 -19.37 -3.01
CA GLU A 203 6.31 -18.32 -2.02
C GLU A 203 7.26 -18.31 -0.82
N LYS A 204 7.53 -19.48 -0.24
CA LYS A 204 8.45 -19.64 0.90
C LYS A 204 9.84 -19.08 0.64
N PHE A 205 10.35 -19.17 -0.60
CA PHE A 205 11.66 -18.61 -0.95
C PHE A 205 11.61 -17.08 -1.01
N LEU A 206 10.52 -16.53 -1.53
CA LEU A 206 10.34 -15.08 -1.63
C LEU A 206 10.23 -14.45 -0.23
N LEU A 207 9.49 -15.10 0.67
CA LEU A 207 9.34 -14.67 2.06
C LEU A 207 10.66 -14.81 2.83
N LEU A 208 11.38 -15.94 2.68
CA LEU A 208 12.73 -16.07 3.29
C LEU A 208 13.71 -15.01 2.81
N ALA A 209 13.61 -14.56 1.56
CA ALA A 209 14.46 -13.49 1.05
C ALA A 209 14.21 -12.16 1.78
N GLN A 210 12.94 -11.81 2.03
CA GLN A 210 12.56 -10.60 2.75
C GLN A 210 12.89 -10.70 4.25
N LEU A 211 12.73 -11.88 4.85
CA LEU A 211 12.99 -12.17 6.26
C LEU A 211 14.47 -12.47 6.56
N SER A 212 15.37 -12.38 5.58
CA SER A 212 16.81 -12.61 5.79
C SER A 212 17.41 -11.58 6.75
N GLU A 213 18.13 -12.06 7.76
CA GLU A 213 18.87 -11.22 8.72
C GLU A 213 20.14 -10.65 8.09
N ASP A 214 20.82 -11.47 7.29
CA ASP A 214 22.05 -11.08 6.60
C ASP A 214 21.76 -10.08 5.47
N GLY A 215 20.56 -10.12 4.89
CA GLY A 215 20.18 -9.30 3.74
C GLY A 215 21.06 -9.56 2.53
N GLY A 216 21.23 -8.55 1.67
CA GLY A 216 22.19 -8.54 0.57
C GLY A 216 22.22 -9.84 -0.22
N GLN A 217 23.38 -10.51 -0.22
CA GLN A 217 23.59 -11.70 -1.03
C GLN A 217 22.76 -12.91 -0.55
N ASP A 218 22.38 -12.97 0.73
CA ASP A 218 21.48 -14.02 1.22
C ASP A 218 20.06 -13.84 0.68
N SER A 219 19.51 -12.62 0.75
CA SER A 219 18.23 -12.28 0.12
C SER A 219 18.23 -12.59 -1.37
N VAL A 220 19.29 -12.22 -2.11
CA VAL A 220 19.41 -12.53 -3.54
C VAL A 220 19.38 -14.04 -3.79
N ARG A 221 20.08 -14.85 -2.98
CA ARG A 221 20.06 -16.33 -3.15
C ARG A 221 18.65 -16.90 -3.00
N TRP A 222 17.88 -16.41 -2.04
CA TRP A 222 16.50 -16.85 -1.83
C TRP A 222 15.58 -16.40 -2.97
N PHE A 223 15.67 -15.14 -3.40
CA PHE A 223 14.93 -14.64 -4.56
C PHE A 223 15.27 -15.42 -5.83
N GLU A 224 16.54 -15.72 -6.09
CA GLU A 224 16.97 -16.51 -7.26
C GLU A 224 16.36 -17.91 -7.27
N ARG A 225 16.21 -18.56 -6.10
CA ARG A 225 15.50 -19.85 -5.98
C ARG A 225 14.03 -19.71 -6.36
N GLY A 226 13.32 -18.73 -5.81
CA GLY A 226 11.93 -18.46 -6.15
C GLY A 226 11.73 -18.10 -7.64
N ALA A 227 12.62 -17.26 -8.18
CA ALA A 227 12.63 -16.90 -9.59
C ALA A 227 12.89 -18.12 -10.49
N ALA A 228 13.81 -19.01 -10.11
CA ALA A 228 14.06 -20.25 -10.85
C ALA A 228 12.82 -21.16 -10.86
N THR A 229 12.10 -21.27 -9.75
CA THR A 229 10.82 -22.00 -9.68
C THR A 229 9.78 -21.39 -10.60
N LEU A 230 9.57 -20.07 -10.51
CA LEU A 230 8.61 -19.33 -11.35
C LEU A 230 8.93 -19.47 -12.84
N ARG A 231 10.20 -19.32 -13.25
CA ARG A 231 10.60 -19.47 -14.66
C ARG A 231 10.26 -20.86 -15.20
N LYS A 232 10.47 -21.93 -14.42
CA LYS A 232 10.07 -23.30 -14.85
C LYS A 232 8.56 -23.44 -14.98
N GLN A 233 7.79 -22.89 -14.03
CA GLN A 233 6.33 -22.94 -14.08
C GLN A 233 5.77 -22.13 -15.29
N ILE A 234 6.32 -20.94 -15.55
CA ILE A 234 6.01 -20.09 -16.71
C ILE A 234 6.33 -20.82 -18.02
N GLN A 235 7.51 -21.44 -18.10
CA GLN A 235 7.91 -22.21 -19.28
C GLN A 235 6.96 -23.39 -19.53
N ALA A 236 6.63 -24.17 -18.48
CA ALA A 236 5.72 -25.30 -18.58
C ALA A 236 4.32 -24.89 -19.08
N LEU A 237 3.80 -23.74 -18.64
CA LEU A 237 2.54 -23.18 -19.13
C LEU A 237 2.66 -22.62 -20.56
N SER A 238 3.79 -22.03 -20.91
CA SER A 238 4.04 -21.44 -22.23
C SER A 238 4.22 -22.48 -23.33
N ASP A 239 4.77 -23.66 -22.98
CA ASP A 239 4.98 -24.78 -23.90
C ASP A 239 3.69 -25.57 -24.20
N LEU A 240 2.58 -25.27 -23.51
CA LEU A 240 1.30 -25.88 -23.80
C LEU A 240 0.82 -25.48 -25.20
N PRO A 241 0.46 -26.43 -26.09
CA PRO A 241 0.00 -26.13 -27.45
C PRO A 241 -1.26 -25.24 -27.49
N SER A 242 -2.07 -25.29 -26.44
CA SER A 242 -3.22 -24.43 -26.21
C SER A 242 -3.43 -24.29 -24.70
N ARG A 243 -3.80 -23.08 -24.25
CA ARG A 243 -4.05 -22.75 -22.85
C ARG A 243 -5.54 -22.48 -22.64
N THR A 244 -6.10 -23.08 -21.60
CA THR A 244 -7.43 -22.70 -21.09
C THR A 244 -7.38 -21.28 -20.48
N PRO A 245 -8.52 -20.58 -20.33
CA PRO A 245 -8.54 -19.28 -19.66
C PRO A 245 -7.91 -19.30 -18.26
N THR A 246 -8.13 -20.37 -17.50
CA THR A 246 -7.51 -20.56 -16.17
C THR A 246 -5.99 -20.73 -16.24
N GLN A 247 -5.48 -21.46 -17.24
CA GLN A 247 -4.03 -21.60 -17.45
C GLN A 247 -3.40 -20.30 -17.94
N GLN A 248 -4.11 -19.50 -18.73
CA GLN A 248 -3.63 -18.18 -19.13
C GLN A 248 -3.57 -17.24 -17.92
N ALA A 249 -4.62 -17.19 -17.10
CA ALA A 249 -4.61 -16.38 -15.88
C ALA A 249 -3.48 -16.79 -14.91
N SER A 250 -3.24 -18.09 -14.74
CA SER A 250 -2.12 -18.59 -13.92
C SER A 250 -0.75 -18.22 -14.51
N LEU A 251 -0.61 -18.20 -15.83
CA LEU A 251 0.60 -17.72 -16.48
C LEU A 251 0.82 -16.23 -16.21
N ASP A 252 -0.21 -15.41 -16.42
CA ASP A 252 -0.16 -13.96 -16.23
C ASP A 252 0.20 -13.63 -14.76
N GLU A 253 -0.41 -14.33 -13.80
CA GLU A 253 -0.09 -14.23 -12.37
C GLU A 253 1.38 -14.56 -12.08
N LYS A 254 1.89 -15.67 -12.61
CA LYS A 254 3.28 -16.10 -12.40
C LYS A 254 4.29 -15.17 -13.09
N GLN A 255 3.95 -14.62 -14.25
CA GLN A 255 4.76 -13.59 -14.92
C GLN A 255 4.82 -12.31 -14.08
N ASN A 256 3.70 -11.83 -13.57
CA ASN A 256 3.67 -10.68 -12.66
C ASN A 256 4.49 -10.93 -11.39
N LYS A 257 4.33 -12.10 -10.76
CA LYS A 257 5.12 -12.49 -9.59
C LYS A 257 6.61 -12.54 -9.90
N LEU A 258 7.02 -13.11 -11.04
CA LEU A 258 8.43 -13.08 -11.46
C LEU A 258 8.93 -11.65 -11.70
N GLY A 259 8.12 -10.79 -12.31
CA GLY A 259 8.43 -9.36 -12.48
C GLY A 259 8.72 -8.68 -11.13
N GLY A 260 7.86 -8.88 -10.13
CA GLY A 260 8.07 -8.35 -8.77
C GLY A 260 9.34 -8.90 -8.11
N VAL A 261 9.65 -10.19 -8.27
CA VAL A 261 10.89 -10.78 -7.75
C VAL A 261 12.13 -10.15 -8.39
N LEU A 262 12.11 -9.89 -9.69
CA LEU A 262 13.22 -9.21 -10.38
C LEU A 262 13.39 -7.77 -9.90
N CYS A 263 12.28 -7.08 -9.61
CA CYS A 263 12.29 -5.74 -9.02
C CYS A 263 12.92 -5.76 -7.62
N ALA A 264 12.49 -6.67 -6.76
CA ALA A 264 13.05 -6.83 -5.42
C ALA A 264 14.56 -7.13 -5.45
N VAL A 265 15.04 -7.96 -6.37
CA VAL A 265 16.49 -8.22 -6.53
C VAL A 265 17.23 -6.95 -6.98
N ALA A 266 16.65 -6.16 -7.90
CA ALA A 266 17.26 -4.90 -8.33
C ALA A 266 17.37 -3.90 -7.16
N GLU A 267 16.36 -3.83 -6.30
CA GLU A 267 16.40 -2.98 -5.10
C GLU A 267 17.50 -3.39 -4.12
N VAL A 268 17.73 -4.70 -3.92
CA VAL A 268 18.86 -5.20 -3.12
C VAL A 268 20.20 -4.75 -3.70
N TYR A 269 20.36 -4.76 -5.02
CA TYR A 269 21.57 -4.22 -5.69
C TYR A 269 21.68 -2.70 -5.63
N MET A 270 20.59 -1.98 -5.40
CA MET A 270 20.59 -0.54 -5.21
C MET A 270 20.81 -0.11 -3.76
N THR A 271 20.80 -1.05 -2.82
CA THR A 271 20.91 -0.81 -1.38
C THR A 271 22.07 -1.62 -0.80
N ASP A 272 21.82 -2.84 -0.33
CA ASP A 272 22.75 -3.70 0.39
C ASP A 272 23.99 -4.07 -0.44
N LEU A 273 23.78 -4.38 -1.73
CA LEU A 273 24.83 -4.79 -2.66
C LEU A 273 25.27 -3.67 -3.60
N SER A 274 25.00 -2.41 -3.24
CA SER A 274 25.33 -1.24 -4.07
C SER A 274 26.83 -0.99 -4.29
N TRP A 275 27.69 -1.67 -3.52
CA TRP A 275 29.15 -1.63 -3.67
C TRP A 275 29.73 -2.72 -4.57
N GLU A 276 28.92 -3.67 -5.05
CA GLU A 276 29.38 -4.69 -6.00
C GLU A 276 29.75 -4.05 -7.35
N GLU A 277 30.86 -4.48 -7.95
CA GLU A 277 31.34 -3.89 -9.22
C GLU A 277 30.35 -4.08 -10.38
N ASP A 278 29.56 -5.15 -10.34
CA ASP A 278 28.57 -5.50 -11.35
C ASP A 278 27.13 -5.08 -11.00
N ALA A 279 26.91 -4.34 -9.90
CA ALA A 279 25.57 -3.97 -9.42
C ALA A 279 24.74 -3.25 -10.50
N GLU A 280 25.32 -2.26 -11.18
CA GLU A 280 24.63 -1.52 -12.25
C GLU A 280 24.28 -2.43 -13.45
N GLN A 281 25.19 -3.31 -13.84
CA GLN A 281 24.96 -4.27 -14.92
C GLN A 281 23.84 -5.25 -14.57
N ARG A 282 23.81 -5.74 -13.32
CA ARG A 282 22.75 -6.60 -12.82
C ARG A 282 21.40 -5.88 -12.81
N CYS A 283 21.35 -4.66 -12.28
CA CYS A 283 20.12 -3.87 -12.30
C CYS A 283 19.57 -3.67 -13.71
N GLU A 284 20.41 -3.32 -14.70
CA GLU A 284 19.96 -3.18 -16.10
C GLU A 284 19.41 -4.49 -16.68
N ALA A 285 20.06 -5.62 -16.41
CA ALA A 285 19.58 -6.92 -16.86
C ALA A 285 18.22 -7.28 -16.22
N LEU A 286 18.09 -7.07 -14.90
CA LEU A 286 16.89 -7.37 -14.13
C LEU A 286 15.70 -6.54 -14.60
N ILE A 287 15.84 -5.21 -14.74
CA ILE A 287 14.74 -4.36 -15.19
C ILE A 287 14.37 -4.62 -16.65
N THR A 288 15.34 -4.98 -17.50
CA THR A 288 15.05 -5.35 -18.90
C THR A 288 14.22 -6.63 -18.96
N GLU A 289 14.57 -7.65 -18.15
CA GLU A 289 13.77 -8.87 -18.05
C GLU A 289 12.38 -8.58 -17.47
N ALA A 290 12.29 -7.80 -16.38
CA ALA A 290 11.03 -7.46 -15.73
C ALA A 290 10.06 -6.72 -16.69
N MET A 291 10.57 -5.77 -17.49
CA MET A 291 9.79 -5.07 -18.52
C MET A 291 9.23 -6.01 -19.60
N LEU A 292 9.97 -7.07 -19.96
CA LEU A 292 9.51 -8.03 -20.97
C LEU A 292 8.48 -9.01 -20.39
N ILE A 293 8.64 -9.40 -19.13
CA ILE A 293 7.80 -10.43 -18.49
C ILE A 293 6.52 -9.82 -17.93
N ALA A 294 6.59 -8.66 -17.28
CA ALA A 294 5.47 -8.02 -16.58
C ALA A 294 5.30 -6.54 -16.98
N PRO A 295 5.06 -6.23 -18.28
CA PRO A 295 4.90 -4.84 -18.75
C PRO A 295 3.62 -4.16 -18.23
N GLY A 296 2.66 -4.94 -17.73
CA GLY A 296 1.41 -4.45 -17.14
C GLY A 296 1.47 -4.22 -15.64
N SER A 297 2.59 -4.49 -14.98
CA SER A 297 2.77 -4.21 -13.54
C SER A 297 3.30 -2.79 -13.33
N PRO A 298 2.62 -1.94 -12.53
CA PRO A 298 3.14 -0.60 -12.17
C PRO A 298 4.50 -0.64 -11.48
N GLU A 299 4.70 -1.62 -10.59
CA GLU A 299 5.94 -1.81 -9.82
C GLU A 299 7.16 -2.02 -10.73
N THR A 300 7.01 -2.74 -11.85
CA THR A 300 8.06 -2.90 -12.86
C THR A 300 8.58 -1.54 -13.33
N TRP A 301 7.67 -0.63 -13.68
CA TRP A 301 8.01 0.68 -14.20
C TRP A 301 8.54 1.63 -13.12
N GLN A 302 8.09 1.49 -11.87
CA GLN A 302 8.65 2.21 -10.73
C GLN A 302 10.11 1.81 -10.47
N THR A 303 10.41 0.51 -10.56
CA THR A 303 11.78 0.00 -10.40
C THR A 303 12.69 0.46 -11.54
N VAL A 304 12.18 0.46 -12.79
CA VAL A 304 12.90 1.07 -13.93
C VAL A 304 13.23 2.53 -13.64
N ALA A 305 12.27 3.31 -13.13
CA ALA A 305 12.51 4.70 -12.78
C ALA A 305 13.58 4.85 -11.71
N ASN A 306 13.53 4.02 -10.65
CA ASN A 306 14.52 4.03 -9.57
C ASN A 306 15.95 3.77 -10.09
N VAL A 307 16.13 2.78 -10.96
CA VAL A 307 17.41 2.52 -11.62
C VAL A 307 17.86 3.72 -12.46
N ARG A 308 16.96 4.31 -13.27
CA ARG A 308 17.27 5.48 -14.11
C ARG A 308 17.66 6.70 -13.29
N ILE A 309 17.03 6.95 -12.14
CA ILE A 309 17.42 8.01 -11.20
C ILE A 309 18.86 7.78 -10.70
N SER A 310 19.21 6.54 -10.34
CA SER A 310 20.56 6.19 -9.89
C SER A 310 21.62 6.30 -10.99
N GLN A 311 21.22 6.16 -12.24
CA GLN A 311 22.04 6.41 -13.43
C GLN A 311 22.07 7.88 -13.87
N THR A 312 21.41 8.79 -13.14
CA THR A 312 21.26 10.21 -13.49
C THR A 312 20.52 10.45 -14.82
N ARG A 313 19.70 9.50 -15.26
CA ARG A 313 18.86 9.57 -16.48
C ARG A 313 17.45 10.00 -16.13
N VAL A 314 17.31 11.22 -15.60
CA VAL A 314 16.06 11.71 -14.99
C VAL A 314 14.88 11.75 -15.98
N ASP A 315 15.10 12.12 -17.24
CA ASP A 315 14.01 12.16 -18.24
C ASP A 315 13.42 10.77 -18.52
N GLU A 316 14.27 9.74 -18.55
CA GLU A 316 13.82 8.35 -18.70
C GLU A 316 13.11 7.85 -17.45
N ALA A 317 13.55 8.27 -16.26
CA ALA A 317 12.86 7.98 -15.03
C ALA A 317 11.44 8.58 -15.04
N LYS A 318 11.28 9.85 -15.42
CA LYS A 318 9.97 10.49 -15.60
C LYS A 318 9.10 9.73 -16.60
N GLY A 319 9.68 9.28 -17.71
CA GLY A 319 8.97 8.44 -18.70
C GLY A 319 8.43 7.15 -18.10
N ALA A 320 9.25 6.45 -17.30
CA ALA A 320 8.84 5.22 -16.63
C ALA A 320 7.81 5.46 -15.51
N LEU A 321 7.93 6.54 -14.73
CA LEU A 321 6.94 6.90 -13.71
C LEU A 321 5.57 7.23 -14.30
N ARG A 322 5.52 7.99 -15.40
CA ARG A 322 4.26 8.22 -16.13
C ARG A 322 3.65 6.92 -16.63
N ARG A 323 4.49 6.01 -17.15
CA ARG A 323 4.02 4.70 -17.60
C ARG A 323 3.44 3.86 -16.45
N SER A 324 4.05 3.92 -15.26
CA SER A 324 3.48 3.31 -14.04
C SER A 324 2.11 3.90 -13.72
N LEU A 325 1.99 5.23 -13.66
CA LEU A 325 0.74 5.93 -13.32
C LEU A 325 -0.41 5.63 -14.31
N GLU A 326 -0.13 5.62 -15.61
CA GLU A 326 -1.10 5.28 -16.68
C GLU A 326 -1.81 3.93 -16.47
N LEU A 327 -1.19 2.99 -15.74
CA LEU A 327 -1.74 1.66 -15.53
C LEU A 327 -2.83 1.63 -14.44
N TRP A 328 -2.89 2.62 -13.54
CA TRP A 328 -3.75 2.53 -12.37
C TRP A 328 -4.35 3.85 -11.83
N GLN A 329 -3.83 5.01 -12.21
CA GLN A 329 -4.26 6.30 -11.63
C GLN A 329 -5.76 6.57 -11.80
N ASP A 330 -6.36 6.13 -12.91
CA ASP A 330 -7.79 6.36 -13.21
C ASP A 330 -8.69 5.19 -12.76
N LEU A 331 -8.14 4.21 -12.05
CA LEU A 331 -8.86 3.05 -11.55
C LEU A 331 -9.44 3.30 -10.15
N PRO A 332 -10.60 2.67 -9.84
CA PRO A 332 -11.20 2.77 -8.51
C PRO A 332 -10.26 2.17 -7.45
N PRO A 333 -10.32 2.64 -6.19
CA PRO A 333 -9.38 2.23 -5.13
C PRO A 333 -9.21 0.71 -4.96
N GLU A 334 -10.30 -0.07 -5.10
CA GLU A 334 -10.29 -1.53 -4.91
C GLU A 334 -9.84 -2.33 -6.15
N HIS A 335 -9.45 -1.66 -7.24
CA HIS A 335 -9.06 -2.37 -8.46
C HIS A 335 -7.72 -3.13 -8.26
N PRO A 336 -7.59 -4.41 -8.68
CA PRO A 336 -6.37 -5.22 -8.48
C PRO A 336 -5.07 -4.72 -9.14
N LEU A 337 -5.12 -3.62 -9.89
CA LEU A 337 -3.95 -2.99 -10.52
C LEU A 337 -3.49 -1.74 -9.75
N VAL A 338 -4.30 -1.24 -8.82
CA VAL A 338 -3.87 -0.19 -7.88
C VAL A 338 -2.81 -0.82 -6.98
N PRO A 339 -1.57 -0.29 -6.95
CA PRO A 339 -0.52 -0.87 -6.14
C PRO A 339 -0.85 -0.77 -4.64
N GLU A 340 -0.33 -1.73 -3.88
CA GLU A 340 -0.46 -1.75 -2.42
C GLU A 340 0.09 -0.46 -1.80
N PHE A 341 -0.39 -0.15 -0.59
CA PHE A 341 -0.06 1.10 0.11
C PHE A 341 1.45 1.39 0.17
N PRO A 342 2.34 0.44 0.54
CA PRO A 342 3.78 0.72 0.61
C PRO A 342 4.40 1.02 -0.76
N THR A 343 3.93 0.35 -1.83
CA THR A 343 4.40 0.60 -3.20
C THR A 343 4.05 2.02 -3.66
N ARG A 344 2.84 2.51 -3.30
CA ARG A 344 2.43 3.88 -3.60
C ARG A 344 3.20 4.93 -2.80
N VAL A 345 3.57 4.65 -1.55
CA VAL A 345 4.49 5.51 -0.77
C VAL A 345 5.86 5.60 -1.46
N GLY A 346 6.41 4.47 -1.90
CA GLY A 346 7.65 4.43 -2.69
C GLY A 346 7.56 5.24 -3.98
N LEU A 347 6.44 5.12 -4.71
CA LEU A 347 6.16 5.92 -5.90
C LEU A 347 6.16 7.43 -5.61
N ALA A 348 5.49 7.87 -4.54
CA ALA A 348 5.46 9.28 -4.16
C ALA A 348 6.87 9.85 -3.93
N ARG A 349 7.76 9.10 -3.26
CA ARG A 349 9.17 9.48 -3.10
C ARG A 349 9.89 9.62 -4.44
N LEU A 350 9.69 8.69 -5.38
CA LEU A 350 10.30 8.76 -6.72
C LEU A 350 9.79 9.95 -7.53
N LEU A 351 8.49 10.28 -7.42
CA LEU A 351 7.89 11.44 -8.06
C LEU A 351 8.47 12.76 -7.51
N LEU A 352 8.60 12.88 -6.18
CA LEU A 352 9.23 14.05 -5.56
C LEU A 352 10.73 14.18 -5.94
N GLU A 353 11.51 13.10 -5.89
CA GLU A 353 12.93 13.09 -6.30
C GLU A 353 13.12 13.49 -7.77
N THR A 354 12.12 13.25 -8.61
CA THR A 354 12.15 13.60 -10.03
C THR A 354 11.47 14.92 -10.35
N GLU A 355 11.03 15.72 -9.38
CA GLU A 355 10.31 16.96 -9.64
C GLU A 355 9.01 16.75 -10.44
N MET A 356 8.21 15.78 -10.01
CA MET A 356 6.84 15.50 -10.47
C MET A 356 5.88 15.72 -9.30
N GLU A 357 5.88 16.93 -8.73
CA GLU A 357 5.14 17.22 -7.48
C GLU A 357 3.62 17.08 -7.64
N ASP A 358 3.05 17.51 -8.77
CA ASP A 358 1.61 17.43 -9.01
C ASP A 358 1.13 15.97 -8.98
N GLU A 359 1.83 15.08 -9.67
CA GLU A 359 1.53 13.65 -9.65
C GLU A 359 1.80 13.04 -8.26
N ALA A 360 2.84 13.49 -7.55
CA ALA A 360 3.13 13.01 -6.20
C ALA A 360 1.98 13.35 -5.24
N LEU A 361 1.47 14.59 -5.28
CA LEU A 361 0.38 15.05 -4.43
C LEU A 361 -0.91 14.27 -4.69
N SER A 362 -1.24 14.01 -5.96
CA SER A 362 -2.40 13.16 -6.30
C SER A 362 -2.29 11.74 -5.72
N VAL A 363 -1.10 11.13 -5.73
CA VAL A 363 -0.87 9.83 -5.10
C VAL A 363 -1.00 9.92 -3.58
N LEU A 364 -0.46 10.97 -2.96
CA LEU A 364 -0.46 11.18 -1.51
C LEU A 364 -1.85 11.46 -0.95
N GLU A 365 -2.69 12.21 -1.66
CA GLU A 365 -4.10 12.44 -1.31
C GLU A 365 -4.88 11.13 -1.25
N ARG A 366 -4.67 10.24 -2.23
CA ARG A 366 -5.26 8.90 -2.21
C ARG A 366 -4.75 8.07 -1.03
N LEU A 367 -3.44 8.14 -0.72
CA LEU A 367 -2.86 7.42 0.40
C LEU A 367 -3.47 7.86 1.73
N VAL A 368 -3.59 9.15 2.00
CA VAL A 368 -4.19 9.63 3.27
C VAL A 368 -5.70 9.40 3.34
N THR A 369 -6.37 9.24 2.19
CA THR A 369 -7.78 8.79 2.12
C THR A 369 -7.91 7.31 2.50
N ASP A 370 -6.98 6.47 2.04
CA ASP A 370 -6.98 5.03 2.36
C ASP A 370 -6.56 4.75 3.81
N ASP A 371 -5.57 5.49 4.33
CA ASP A 371 -5.09 5.41 5.71
C ASP A 371 -4.62 6.77 6.23
N ASP A 372 -5.47 7.42 7.03
CA ASP A 372 -5.23 8.72 7.63
C ASP A 372 -4.30 8.67 8.85
N HIS A 373 -3.78 7.49 9.23
CA HIS A 373 -2.81 7.29 10.31
C HIS A 373 -1.36 7.13 9.81
N SER A 374 -1.12 7.23 8.49
CA SER A 374 0.23 7.14 7.93
C SER A 374 1.04 8.42 8.14
N VAL A 375 1.88 8.45 9.18
CA VAL A 375 2.83 9.56 9.47
C VAL A 375 3.63 9.95 8.23
N GLU A 376 4.16 8.96 7.51
CA GLU A 376 5.01 9.20 6.35
C GLU A 376 4.24 9.81 5.16
N ALA A 377 3.01 9.36 4.89
CA ALA A 377 2.21 9.94 3.81
C ALA A 377 1.89 11.41 4.09
N TRP A 378 1.52 11.74 5.33
CA TRP A 378 1.30 13.12 5.75
C TRP A 378 2.56 13.98 5.63
N TYR A 379 3.71 13.45 6.05
CA TYR A 379 4.99 14.13 5.89
C TYR A 379 5.32 14.40 4.42
N LEU A 380 5.23 13.38 3.54
CA LEU A 380 5.54 13.51 2.13
C LEU A 380 4.61 14.51 1.42
N GLY A 381 3.32 14.56 1.77
CA GLY A 381 2.40 15.55 1.19
C GLY A 381 2.69 16.96 1.67
N GLY A 382 2.96 17.13 2.98
CA GLY A 382 3.41 18.41 3.52
C GLY A 382 4.70 18.91 2.85
N TRP A 383 5.68 18.03 2.68
CA TRP A 383 6.95 18.35 2.03
C TRP A 383 6.79 18.63 0.53
N GLY A 384 5.97 17.85 -0.18
CA GLY A 384 5.65 18.08 -1.60
C GLY A 384 5.01 19.46 -1.82
N LEU A 385 4.04 19.84 -0.99
CA LEU A 385 3.43 21.18 -1.02
C LEU A 385 4.43 22.28 -0.68
N TYR A 386 5.34 22.04 0.27
CA TYR A 386 6.40 23.00 0.59
C TYR A 386 7.29 23.29 -0.62
N ILE A 387 7.75 22.23 -1.31
CA ILE A 387 8.56 22.34 -2.54
C ILE A 387 7.78 23.07 -3.64
N ALA A 388 6.51 22.72 -3.85
CA ALA A 388 5.65 23.38 -4.84
C ALA A 388 5.54 24.90 -4.56
N GLY A 389 5.33 25.29 -3.30
CA GLY A 389 5.30 26.70 -2.91
C GLY A 389 6.65 27.41 -3.08
N GLU A 390 7.78 26.75 -2.83
CA GLU A 390 9.11 27.32 -3.14
C GLU A 390 9.25 27.62 -4.64
N LYS A 391 8.85 26.68 -5.51
CA LYS A 391 8.88 26.86 -6.97
C LYS A 391 7.96 27.99 -7.43
N GLN A 392 6.76 28.10 -6.86
CA GLN A 392 5.81 29.18 -7.15
C GLN A 392 6.41 30.55 -6.76
N ARG A 393 7.02 30.65 -5.58
CA ARG A 393 7.70 31.87 -5.10
C ARG A 393 8.87 32.28 -5.99
N GLU A 394 9.71 31.33 -6.40
CA GLU A 394 10.85 31.59 -7.30
C GLU A 394 10.39 31.93 -8.73
N GLY A 395 9.34 31.26 -9.22
CA GLY A 395 8.74 31.51 -10.53
C GLY A 395 8.08 32.89 -10.64
N GLY A 396 7.40 33.32 -9.58
CA GLY A 396 6.80 34.66 -9.47
C GLY A 396 7.83 35.80 -9.31
N ALA A 397 9.05 35.49 -8.86
CA ALA A 397 10.14 36.46 -8.71
C ALA A 397 10.87 36.80 -10.01
N LYS A 398 10.64 36.07 -11.12
CA LYS A 398 11.17 36.44 -12.44
C LYS A 398 10.29 37.53 -13.05
N PRO A 399 10.82 38.73 -13.34
CA PRO A 399 10.02 39.76 -13.99
C PRO A 399 9.64 39.28 -15.38
N ALA A 400 8.39 38.88 -15.57
CA ALA A 400 7.82 38.74 -16.90
C ALA A 400 7.97 40.10 -17.60
N ALA A 401 8.71 40.14 -18.69
CA ALA A 401 8.70 41.27 -19.62
C ALA A 401 7.30 41.36 -20.23
N ALA A 402 6.37 41.99 -19.52
CA ALA A 402 5.02 42.21 -20.01
C ALA A 402 5.00 43.49 -20.87
N PRO A 403 4.51 43.40 -22.12
CA PRO A 403 4.11 44.59 -22.86
C PRO A 403 2.85 45.18 -22.22
N ASN A 404 2.84 46.51 -22.15
CA ASN A 404 1.78 47.40 -21.67
C ASN A 404 0.35 46.84 -21.75
N GLY A 405 -0.30 46.67 -20.60
CA GLY A 405 -1.71 46.37 -20.47
C GLY A 405 -2.10 46.26 -19.00
N ASP A 406 -3.23 46.86 -18.65
CA ASP A 406 -3.84 46.98 -17.32
C ASP A 406 -3.91 45.62 -16.59
N ALA A 407 -3.10 45.45 -15.55
CA ALA A 407 -2.86 44.15 -14.88
C ALA A 407 -2.46 44.35 -13.40
N GLY A 408 -3.16 45.25 -12.70
CA GLY A 408 -2.89 45.55 -11.28
C GLY A 408 -3.26 44.38 -10.37
N ASP A 409 -4.54 43.99 -10.37
CA ASP A 409 -5.09 43.05 -9.37
C ASP A 409 -4.75 41.58 -9.66
N ALA A 410 -4.73 41.18 -10.94
CA ALA A 410 -4.37 39.80 -11.33
C ALA A 410 -2.87 39.46 -11.14
N LYS A 411 -2.01 40.48 -10.98
CA LYS A 411 -0.58 40.28 -10.65
C LYS A 411 -0.34 40.13 -9.14
N GLU A 412 -1.14 40.78 -8.30
CA GLU A 412 -1.04 40.61 -6.84
C GLU A 412 -1.59 39.25 -6.39
N GLN A 413 -2.71 38.77 -6.95
CA GLN A 413 -3.25 37.43 -6.66
C GLN A 413 -2.28 36.29 -7.04
N LYS A 414 -1.58 36.37 -8.18
CA LYS A 414 -0.55 35.39 -8.56
C LYS A 414 0.74 35.48 -7.71
N GLY A 415 0.97 36.61 -7.05
CA GLY A 415 2.15 36.83 -6.21
C GLY A 415 2.07 36.12 -4.85
N GLU A 416 0.86 35.71 -4.43
CA GLU A 416 0.59 35.11 -3.12
C GLU A 416 0.09 33.66 -3.17
N GLU A 417 -0.05 33.06 -4.35
CA GLU A 417 -0.46 31.66 -4.53
C GLU A 417 0.41 30.68 -3.72
N TRP A 418 1.72 30.96 -3.60
CA TRP A 418 2.64 30.18 -2.77
C TRP A 418 2.30 30.20 -1.27
N LYS A 419 1.65 31.28 -0.78
CA LYS A 419 1.20 31.35 0.61
C LYS A 419 0.04 30.40 0.86
N SER A 420 -0.89 30.29 -0.10
CA SER A 420 -1.99 29.32 -0.03
C SER A 420 -1.44 27.89 -0.03
N THR A 421 -0.55 27.57 -0.98
CA THR A 421 0.12 26.25 -1.03
C THR A 421 0.84 25.92 0.27
N TRP A 422 1.57 26.87 0.86
CA TRP A 422 2.24 26.68 2.14
C TRP A 422 1.28 26.62 3.33
N SER A 423 0.12 27.26 3.27
CA SER A 423 -0.93 27.08 4.27
C SER A 423 -1.40 25.62 4.29
N THR A 424 -1.64 25.02 3.12
CA THR A 424 -1.98 23.59 3.00
C THR A 424 -0.83 22.71 3.46
N SER A 425 0.41 23.00 3.05
CA SER A 425 1.61 22.28 3.52
C SER A 425 1.67 22.24 5.04
N ARG A 426 1.43 23.39 5.70
CA ARG A 426 1.40 23.51 7.15
C ARG A 426 0.34 22.62 7.79
N LYS A 427 -0.87 22.53 7.23
CA LYS A 427 -1.94 21.63 7.73
C LYS A 427 -1.51 20.16 7.67
N TRP A 428 -0.93 19.73 6.56
CA TRP A 428 -0.37 18.38 6.39
C TRP A 428 0.73 18.07 7.42
N LEU A 429 1.66 19.01 7.63
CA LEU A 429 2.75 18.85 8.61
C LEU A 429 2.24 18.81 10.05
N VAL A 430 1.21 19.59 10.40
CA VAL A 430 0.56 19.51 11.73
C VAL A 430 -0.03 18.12 11.96
N ARG A 431 -0.74 17.56 10.97
CA ARG A 431 -1.29 16.21 11.08
C ARG A 431 -0.19 15.15 11.20
N CYS A 432 0.88 15.27 10.42
CA CYS A 432 2.08 14.46 10.55
C CYS A 432 2.63 14.48 11.99
N LEU A 433 2.87 15.67 12.56
CA LEU A 433 3.45 15.81 13.90
C LEU A 433 2.50 15.32 15.01
N LYS A 434 1.18 15.52 14.86
CA LYS A 434 0.16 14.96 15.77
C LYS A 434 0.22 13.43 15.79
N LEU A 435 0.23 12.79 14.62
CA LEU A 435 0.33 11.34 14.49
C LEU A 435 1.67 10.80 14.97
N TYR A 436 2.76 11.50 14.64
CA TYR A 436 4.11 11.16 15.09
C TYR A 436 4.16 11.02 16.61
N ALA A 437 3.61 12.00 17.35
CA ALA A 437 3.55 11.96 18.79
C ALA A 437 2.57 10.90 19.32
N MET A 438 1.38 10.77 18.70
CA MET A 438 0.34 9.84 19.15
C MET A 438 0.74 8.38 19.01
N LEU A 439 1.45 8.05 17.93
CA LEU A 439 1.87 6.69 17.61
C LEU A 439 3.26 6.35 18.14
N GLU A 440 3.90 7.27 18.87
CA GLU A 440 5.29 7.14 19.34
C GLU A 440 6.24 6.75 18.19
N TYR A 441 6.08 7.45 17.05
CA TYR A 441 6.79 7.10 15.81
C TYR A 441 8.30 7.30 15.96
N GLU A 442 9.08 6.36 15.41
CA GLU A 442 10.50 6.22 15.76
C GLU A 442 11.48 6.87 14.77
N ASP A 443 11.02 7.34 13.60
CA ASP A 443 11.88 8.02 12.62
C ASP A 443 12.20 9.46 13.06
N GLU A 444 13.21 9.59 13.93
CA GLU A 444 13.66 10.88 14.48
C GLU A 444 13.99 11.90 13.38
N ARG A 445 14.61 11.46 12.27
CA ARG A 445 15.04 12.36 11.19
C ARG A 445 13.85 12.93 10.44
N LEU A 446 12.83 12.12 10.21
CA LEU A 446 11.57 12.58 9.62
C LEU A 446 10.89 13.58 10.56
N GLY A 447 10.81 13.26 11.86
CA GLY A 447 10.23 14.14 12.88
C GLY A 447 10.92 15.50 12.95
N GLU A 448 12.24 15.52 13.02
CA GLU A 448 13.05 16.75 13.03
C GLU A 448 12.81 17.59 11.77
N HIS A 449 12.83 16.98 10.58
CA HIS A 449 12.63 17.71 9.34
C HIS A 449 11.19 18.26 9.20
N ALA A 450 10.18 17.51 9.65
CA ALA A 450 8.80 18.00 9.68
C ALA A 450 8.68 19.26 10.57
N VAL A 451 9.35 19.28 11.73
CA VAL A 451 9.43 20.46 12.61
C VAL A 451 10.17 21.62 11.93
N GLU A 452 11.27 21.35 11.23
CA GLU A 452 12.02 22.38 10.49
C GLU A 452 11.15 23.05 9.41
N LEU A 453 10.46 22.25 8.59
CA LEU A 453 9.55 22.74 7.53
C LEU A 453 8.41 23.56 8.13
N PHE A 454 7.74 23.04 9.16
CA PHE A 454 6.64 23.74 9.84
C PHE A 454 7.09 25.10 10.38
N ASN A 455 8.25 25.15 11.04
CA ASN A 455 8.83 26.40 11.54
C ASN A 455 9.28 27.35 10.42
N SER A 456 9.74 26.82 9.28
CA SER A 456 10.07 27.61 8.09
C SER A 456 8.82 28.33 7.56
N ILE A 457 7.72 27.62 7.41
CA ILE A 457 6.44 28.17 6.94
C ILE A 457 5.92 29.23 7.93
N ASN A 458 5.92 28.94 9.23
CA ASN A 458 5.40 29.89 10.24
C ASN A 458 6.19 31.20 10.32
N LYS A 459 7.49 31.20 9.99
CA LYS A 459 8.26 32.44 9.91
C LYS A 459 7.76 33.38 8.82
N GLU A 460 7.20 32.83 7.75
CA GLU A 460 6.79 33.56 6.55
C GLU A 460 5.28 33.86 6.55
N LEU A 461 4.44 32.95 7.09
CA LEU A 461 2.98 33.11 7.16
C LEU A 461 2.45 33.57 8.52
N GLY A 462 3.29 33.61 9.55
CA GLY A 462 2.85 33.76 10.94
C GLY A 462 2.42 32.43 11.57
N GLU A 463 2.11 32.46 12.87
CA GLU A 463 1.61 31.28 13.58
C GLU A 463 0.22 30.86 13.05
N LEU A 464 -0.07 29.56 13.13
CA LEU A 464 -1.38 29.05 12.77
C LEU A 464 -2.40 29.45 13.86
N PRO A 465 -3.54 30.06 13.52
CA PRO A 465 -4.58 30.41 14.49
C PRO A 465 -5.08 29.18 15.26
N GLU A 466 -5.36 29.36 16.55
CA GLU A 466 -5.94 28.30 17.39
C GLU A 466 -7.27 27.82 16.78
N GLY A 467 -7.38 26.51 16.52
CA GLY A 467 -8.58 25.87 15.98
C GLY A 467 -8.56 25.58 14.48
N GLU A 468 -7.61 26.13 13.71
CA GLU A 468 -7.48 25.82 12.26
C GLU A 468 -6.76 24.51 11.97
N GLU A 469 -6.15 23.88 12.99
CA GLU A 469 -5.40 22.63 12.85
C GLU A 469 -6.24 21.44 12.35
N ASP A 470 -7.54 21.48 12.60
CA ASP A 470 -8.49 20.40 12.26
C ASP A 470 -9.50 20.82 11.18
N ASN A 471 -9.38 22.06 10.64
CA ASN A 471 -10.26 22.56 9.59
C ASN A 471 -9.72 22.22 8.20
N TRP A 472 -10.11 21.04 7.71
CA TRP A 472 -9.78 20.52 6.37
C TRP A 472 -10.75 21.00 5.28
N ASP A 473 -11.90 21.56 5.64
CA ASP A 473 -13.01 21.87 4.72
C ASP A 473 -12.86 23.23 4.02
N ASP A 474 -11.94 24.07 4.48
CA ASP A 474 -11.83 25.48 4.06
C ASP A 474 -10.77 25.71 2.96
N SER A 475 -10.47 24.67 2.17
CA SER A 475 -9.42 24.74 1.13
C SER A 475 -9.96 24.54 -0.29
N GLY A 476 -11.28 24.62 -0.47
CA GLY A 476 -11.95 24.67 -1.76
C GLY A 476 -13.31 25.33 -1.61
N ASP A 477 -13.53 26.40 -2.35
CA ASP A 477 -14.78 27.19 -2.46
C ASP A 477 -14.94 28.38 -1.48
N GLU A 478 -14.00 29.34 -1.52
CA GLU A 478 -14.36 30.76 -1.37
C GLU A 478 -14.50 31.40 -2.77
N ASP A 479 -15.40 30.87 -3.60
CA ASP A 479 -16.02 31.66 -4.66
C ASP A 479 -17.20 32.41 -4.04
N GLY A 480 -16.97 33.68 -3.73
CA GLY A 480 -17.94 34.55 -3.06
C GLY A 480 -19.23 34.73 -3.85
N GLU A 481 -20.35 34.37 -3.22
CA GLU A 481 -21.67 34.93 -3.52
C GLU A 481 -22.12 35.77 -2.31
N ASP A 482 -21.55 36.98 -2.20
CA ASP A 482 -22.23 38.09 -1.52
C ASP A 482 -23.36 38.58 -2.45
N ASP A 483 -24.48 37.86 -2.47
CA ASP A 483 -25.73 38.39 -3.01
C ASP A 483 -26.34 39.35 -1.98
N GLU A 484 -25.92 40.62 -2.06
CA GLU A 484 -26.62 41.73 -1.41
C GLU A 484 -28.02 41.88 -2.02
N ASP A 485 -29.03 41.60 -1.21
CA ASP A 485 -30.43 41.96 -1.41
C ASP A 485 -30.58 43.48 -1.68
N GLU A 486 -30.88 43.88 -2.92
CA GLU A 486 -31.54 45.17 -3.20
C GLU A 486 -32.93 44.95 -3.83
N GLU A 487 -33.95 45.12 -2.98
CA GLU A 487 -35.35 45.31 -3.35
C GLU A 487 -35.50 46.46 -4.37
N MET A 488 -35.79 46.11 -5.63
CA MET A 488 -36.34 47.08 -6.59
C MET A 488 -37.86 47.01 -6.59
N GLN A 489 -38.49 47.97 -5.91
CA GLN A 489 -39.88 48.37 -6.13
C GLN A 489 -40.04 48.94 -7.56
N GLY A 490 -41.04 48.45 -8.28
CA GLY A 490 -41.48 48.97 -9.58
C GLY A 490 -42.76 48.31 -10.07
#